data_AF-A0A1Q7YQP0-F1
#
_entry.id   AF-A0A1Q7YQP0-F1
#
_cell.length_a   1.000
_cell.length_b   1.000
_cell.length_c   1.000
_cell.angle_alpha   90.00
_cell.angle_beta   90.00
_cell.angle_gamma   90.00
#
_symmetry.space_group_name_H-M   'P 1'
#
loop_
_entity.id
_entity.type
_entity.pdbx_description
1 polymer ?
#
loop_
_entity_poly.entity_id
_entity_poly.type
_entity_poly.pdbx_seq_one_letter_code
_entity_poly.pdbx_strand_id
1 'polypeptide(L)' 'MDTGSLYPALHRLEKQKWIKAEWKTSENNQRAKFYRLTATGKKQLSKERSKWAQLSDAIAGVLSPFER' A
#
# COMPACT_ATOMS: atom_id res chain seq x y z
N MET A 1 -0.18 21.88 -2.55
CA MET A 1 0.31 20.50 -2.78
C MET A 1 -0.41 19.58 -1.82
N ASP A 2 -1.61 19.17 -2.21
CA ASP A 2 -2.56 18.37 -1.44
C ASP A 2 -2.02 16.95 -1.17
N THR A 3 -1.15 16.84 -0.17
CA THR A 3 -0.65 15.55 0.33
C THR A 3 -1.55 14.99 1.44
N GLY A 4 -2.83 15.41 1.46
CA GLY A 4 -3.75 15.23 2.59
C GLY A 4 -4.06 13.78 2.93
N SER A 5 -3.90 12.84 1.98
CA SER A 5 -4.19 11.41 2.21
C SER A 5 -2.94 10.54 2.33
N LEU A 6 -1.81 10.93 1.73
CA LEU A 6 -0.60 10.10 1.67
C LEU A 6 0.12 10.03 3.02
N TYR A 7 0.40 11.17 3.65
CA TYR A 7 1.11 11.17 4.94
C TYR A 7 0.31 10.48 6.05
N PRO A 8 -1.01 10.69 6.18
CA PRO A 8 -1.82 9.91 7.13
C PRO A 8 -1.87 8.41 6.82
N ALA A 9 -1.82 8.01 5.55
CA ALA A 9 -1.73 6.59 5.19
C ALA A 9 -0.37 6.00 5.58
N LEU A 10 0.73 6.67 5.26
CA LEU A 10 2.08 6.23 5.63
C LEU A 10 2.25 6.13 7.15
N HIS A 11 1.75 7.12 7.90
CA HIS A 11 1.83 7.10 9.36
C HIS A 11 1.03 5.95 9.98
N ARG A 12 -0.14 5.60 9.43
CA ARG A 12 -0.91 4.41 9.86
C ARG A 12 -0.15 3.11 9.60
N LEU A 13 0.46 2.97 8.42
CA LEU A 13 1.26 1.80 8.06
C LEU A 13 2.52 1.68 8.94
N GLU A 14 3.13 2.81 9.31
CA GLU A 14 4.28 2.87 10.22
C GLU A 14 3.87 2.48 11.65
N LYS A 15 2.74 3.00 12.15
CA LYS A 15 2.17 2.64 13.46
C LYS A 15 1.84 1.15 13.56
N GLN A 16 1.38 0.54 12.47
CA GLN A 16 1.13 -0.91 12.38
C GLN A 16 2.40 -1.75 12.17
N LYS A 17 3.58 -1.12 12.10
CA LYS A 17 4.88 -1.75 11.83
C LYS A 17 4.92 -2.51 10.49
N TRP A 18 4.08 -2.13 9.53
CA TRP A 18 4.05 -2.72 8.19
C TRP A 18 5.07 -2.07 7.26
N ILE A 19 5.41 -0.81 7.51
CA ILE A 19 6.52 -0.12 6.85
C ILE A 19 7.51 0.39 7.89
N LYS A 20 8.78 0.51 7.48
CA LYS A 20 9.84 1.18 8.21
C LYS A 20 10.31 2.37 7.38
N ALA A 21 10.53 3.49 8.04
CA ALA A 21 11.11 4.67 7.42
C ALA A 21 12.59 4.84 7.78
N GLU A 22 13.39 5.23 6.79
CA GLU A 22 14.81 5.48 6.95
C GLU A 22 15.16 6.77 6.21
N TRP A 23 15.83 7.69 6.90
CA TRP A 23 16.42 8.85 6.25
C TRP A 23 17.65 8.40 5.48
N LYS A 24 17.65 8.62 4.17
CA LYS A 24 18.84 8.43 3.33
C LYS A 24 19.17 9.70 2.59
N THR A 25 20.46 9.92 2.38
CA THR A 25 20.95 10.95 1.48
C THR A 25 20.69 10.46 0.06
N SER A 26 19.85 11.19 -0.67
CA SER A 26 19.63 10.98 -2.10
C SER A 26 20.92 11.35 -2.87
N GLU A 27 21.07 10.86 -4.09
CA GLU A 27 22.22 11.15 -4.96
C GLU A 27 22.49 12.65 -5.12
N ASN A 28 21.46 13.48 -4.99
CA ASN A 28 21.56 14.94 -5.06
C ASN A 28 21.86 15.62 -3.71
N ASN A 29 22.44 14.89 -2.75
CA ASN A 29 22.78 15.35 -1.39
C ASN A 29 21.59 15.87 -0.56
N GLN A 30 20.36 15.51 -0.93
CA GLN A 30 19.14 15.86 -0.21
C GLN A 30 18.69 14.71 0.70
N ARG A 31 18.29 15.03 1.94
CA ARG A 31 17.74 14.01 2.87
C ARG A 31 16.30 13.69 2.49
N ALA A 32 16.06 12.46 2.06
CA ALA A 32 14.72 11.95 1.81
C ALA A 32 14.37 10.82 2.79
N LYS A 33 13.09 10.76 3.18
CA LYS A 33 12.55 9.68 4.03
C LYS A 33 12.12 8.53 3.12
N PHE A 34 12.90 7.46 3.08
CA PHE A 34 12.61 6.26 2.31
C PHE A 34 11.80 5.29 3.15
N TYR A 35 10.73 4.74 2.57
CA TYR A 35 9.88 3.76 3.23
C TYR A 35 10.09 2.37 2.62
N ARG A 36 10.19 1.34 3.47
CA ARG A 36 10.33 -0.05 3.04
C ARG A 36 9.34 -0.93 3.80
N LEU A 37 8.76 -1.91 3.10
CA LEU A 37 7.93 -2.94 3.73
C LEU A 37 8.76 -3.81 4.69
N THR A 38 8.21 -4.03 5.88
CA THR A 38 8.73 -5.00 6.84
C THR A 38 8.28 -6.42 6.48
N ALA A 39 8.81 -7.44 7.16
CA ALA A 39 8.35 -8.82 6.97
C ALA A 39 6.86 -8.99 7.31
N THR A 40 6.38 -8.32 8.37
CA THR A 40 4.97 -8.29 8.76
C THR A 40 4.13 -7.54 7.73
N GLY A 41 4.62 -6.41 7.22
CA GLY A 41 3.97 -5.66 6.15
C GLY A 41 3.81 -6.45 4.86
N LYS A 42 4.81 -7.25 4.47
CA LYS A 42 4.70 -8.15 3.31
C LYS A 42 3.61 -9.21 3.50
N LYS A 43 3.53 -9.83 4.68
CA LYS A 43 2.49 -10.81 5.01
C LYS A 43 1.09 -10.17 4.94
N GLN A 44 0.93 -8.99 5.51
CA GLN A 44 -0.34 -8.28 5.45
C GLN A 44 -0.70 -7.87 4.03
N LEU A 45 0.25 -7.34 3.26
CA LEU A 45 0.04 -6.96 1.86
C LEU A 45 -0.51 -8.13 1.04
N SER A 46 0.01 -9.34 1.27
CA SER A 46 -0.51 -10.54 0.61
C SER A 46 -1.98 -10.83 0.95
N LYS A 47 -2.37 -10.64 2.22
CA LYS A 47 -3.76 -10.83 2.66
C LYS A 47 -4.69 -9.79 2.04
N GLU A 48 -4.31 -8.51 2.12
CA GLU A 48 -5.10 -7.41 1.54
C GLU A 48 -5.24 -7.57 0.02
N ARG A 49 -4.17 -7.97 -0.68
CA ARG A 49 -4.23 -8.28 -2.13
C ARG A 49 -5.19 -9.41 -2.44
N SER A 50 -5.18 -10.48 -1.64
CA SER A 50 -6.08 -11.62 -1.85
C SER A 50 -7.54 -11.21 -1.65
N LYS A 51 -7.81 -10.43 -0.59
CA LYS A 51 -9.14 -9.87 -0.32
C LYS A 51 -9.61 -8.93 -1.42
N TRP A 52 -8.71 -8.07 -1.91
CA TRP A 52 -9.01 -7.17 -3.03
C TRP A 52 -9.32 -7.93 -4.32
N ALA A 53 -8.56 -8.99 -4.63
CA ALA A 53 -8.80 -9.82 -5.79
C ALA A 53 -10.18 -10.48 -5.74
N GLN A 54 -10.56 -11.05 -4.59
CA GLN A 54 -11.90 -11.64 -4.38
C GLN A 54 -13.02 -10.61 -4.58
N LEU A 55 -12.87 -9.41 -4.01
CA LEU A 55 -13.87 -8.35 -4.16
C LEU A 55 -13.98 -7.89 -5.61
N SER A 56 -12.83 -7.69 -6.27
CA SER A 56 -12.77 -7.23 -7.65
C SER A 56 -13.36 -8.25 -8.61
N ASP A 57 -13.10 -9.54 -8.38
CA ASP A 57 -13.65 -10.65 -9.16
C ASP A 57 -15.17 -10.75 -9.00
N ALA A 58 -15.68 -10.62 -7.77
CA ALA A 58 -17.13 -10.59 -7.52
C ALA A 58 -17.82 -9.42 -8.23
N ILE A 59 -17.22 -8.22 -8.17
CA ILE A 59 -17.73 -7.04 -8.88
C ILE A 59 -17.67 -7.27 -10.39
N ALA A 60 -16.56 -7.80 -10.91
CA ALA A 60 -16.40 -8.11 -12.33
C ALA A 60 -17.46 -9.13 -12.78
N GLY A 61 -17.76 -10.15 -11.98
CA GLY A 61 -18.81 -11.12 -12.25
C GLY A 61 -20.21 -10.51 -12.34
N VAL A 62 -20.53 -9.52 -11.50
CA VAL A 62 -21.79 -8.77 -11.59
C VAL A 62 -21.85 -7.85 -12.81
N LEU A 63 -20.72 -7.23 -13.16
CA LEU A 63 -20.62 -6.31 -14.29
C LEU A 63 -20.47 -7.01 -15.64
N SER A 64 -20.17 -8.31 -15.65
CA SER A 64 -20.12 -9.13 -16.86
C SER A 64 -21.55 -9.36 -17.35
N PRO A 65 -21.94 -8.90 -18.56
CA PRO A 65 -23.22 -9.27 -19.11
C PRO A 65 -23.28 -10.80 -19.21
N PHE A 66 -24.37 -11.38 -18.73
CA PHE A 66 -24.66 -12.80 -18.87
C PHE A 66 -24.93 -13.05 -20.36
N GLU A 67 -23.88 -13.15 -21.19
CA GLU A 67 -24.02 -13.58 -22.56
C GLU A 67 -24.31 -15.08 -22.54
N ARG A 68 -25.59 -15.41 -22.72
CA ARG A 68 -26.08 -16.75 -23.02
C ARG A 68 -27.04 -16.68 -24.20
#